data_AF-A0A0F9BT20-F1
#
_entry.id   AF-A0A0F9BT20-F1
#
_cell.length_a   1.000
_cell.length_b   1.000
_cell.length_c   1.000
_cell.angle_alpha   90.00
_cell.angle_beta   90.00
_cell.angle_gamma   90.00
#
_symmetry.space_group_name_H-M   'P 1'
#
loop_
_entity.id
_entity.type
_entity.pdbx_description
1 polymer ?
#
loop_
_entity_poly.entity_id
_entity_poly.type
_entity_poly.pdbx_seq_one_letter_code
_entity_poly.pdbx_strand_id
1 'polypeptide(L)' 'MEEIDPEKIREVSGWKNAPIHICMDADYRGLTFCCKPGYSLSYGFKCKRDLTLKKLGLSAEEFIRIKEEFS' A
#
# COMPACT_ATOMS: atom_id res chain seq x y z
N MET A 1 -16.48 3.97 8.81
CA MET A 1 -15.77 2.74 8.42
C MET A 1 -16.06 2.59 6.94
N GLU A 2 -15.06 2.77 6.07
CA GLU A 2 -15.28 2.62 4.62
C GLU A 2 -15.72 1.19 4.30
N GLU A 3 -16.69 1.05 3.40
CA GLU A 3 -17.11 -0.27 2.92
C GLU A 3 -15.96 -0.92 2.15
N ILE A 4 -15.69 -2.19 2.46
CA ILE A 4 -14.63 -2.95 1.78
C ILE A 4 -15.21 -3.48 0.46
N ASP A 5 -14.62 -3.05 -0.65
CA ASP A 5 -14.95 -3.58 -1.99
C ASP A 5 -14.50 -5.06 -2.10
N PRO A 6 -15.44 -6.01 -2.28
CA PRO A 6 -15.12 -7.43 -2.39
C PRO A 6 -14.29 -7.79 -3.63
N GLU A 7 -14.24 -6.94 -4.66
CA GLU A 7 -13.38 -7.15 -5.83
C GLU A 7 -11.93 -6.67 -5.59
N LYS A 8 -11.67 -5.98 -4.48
CA LYS A 8 -10.35 -5.39 -4.13
C LYS A 8 -9.67 -6.08 -2.95
N ILE A 9 -10.14 -7.25 -2.57
CA ILE A 9 -9.53 -8.10 -1.55
C ILE A 9 -8.88 -9.33 -2.18
N ARG A 10 -7.95 -9.94 -1.45
CA ARG A 10 -7.29 -11.20 -1.79
C ARG A 10 -7.18 -12.09 -0.57
N GLU A 11 -7.16 -13.39 -0.82
CA GLU A 11 -6.94 -14.38 0.23
C GLU A 11 -5.47 -14.41 0.63
N VAL A 12 -5.19 -14.05 1.89
CA VAL A 12 -3.86 -14.10 2.50
C VAL A 12 -3.99 -14.86 3.81
N SER A 13 -3.19 -15.90 3.99
CA SER A 13 -3.19 -16.69 5.23
C SER A 13 -2.91 -15.78 6.43
N GLY A 14 -3.78 -15.84 7.45
CA GLY A 14 -3.65 -15.03 8.65
C GLY A 14 -4.17 -13.59 8.53
N TRP A 15 -4.69 -13.16 7.36
CA TRP A 15 -5.27 -11.84 7.19
C TRP A 15 -6.59 -11.87 6.41
N LYS A 16 -7.69 -11.82 7.16
CA LYS A 16 -9.05 -11.72 6.60
C LYS A 16 -9.25 -10.37 5.88
N ASN A 17 -9.84 -10.39 4.69
CA ASN A 17 -10.09 -9.20 3.86
C ASN A 17 -8.80 -8.41 3.57
N ALA A 18 -7.71 -9.12 3.28
CA ALA A 18 -6.44 -8.47 2.93
C ALA A 18 -6.60 -7.71 1.60
N PRO A 19 -6.16 -6.45 1.53
CA PRO A 19 -6.30 -5.65 0.32
C PRO A 19 -5.35 -6.15 -0.79
N ILE A 20 -5.75 -5.92 -2.03
CA ILE A 20 -4.83 -6.01 -3.17
C ILE A 20 -3.89 -4.79 -3.21
N HIS A 21 -3.05 -4.71 -4.24
CA HIS A 21 -2.07 -3.64 -4.39
C HIS A 21 -2.72 -2.26 -4.61
N ILE A 22 -2.16 -1.22 -3.99
CA ILE A 22 -2.64 0.17 -4.14
C ILE A 22 -2.64 0.67 -5.60
N CYS A 23 -1.79 0.09 -6.45
CA CYS A 23 -1.74 0.38 -7.88
C CYS A 23 -3.04 0.04 -8.63
N MET A 24 -3.91 -0.78 -8.02
CA MET A 24 -5.20 -1.22 -8.56
C MET A 24 -6.40 -0.50 -7.90
N ASP A 25 -6.14 0.68 -7.30
CA ASP A 25 -7.14 1.51 -6.60
C ASP A 25 -7.81 0.78 -5.43
N ALA A 26 -7.01 0.00 -4.71
CA ALA A 26 -7.44 -0.68 -3.50
C ALA A 26 -7.42 0.23 -2.27
N ASP A 27 -7.91 -0.31 -1.16
CA ASP A 27 -7.83 0.27 0.18
C ASP A 27 -6.38 0.63 0.59
N TYR A 28 -6.23 1.72 1.35
CA TYR A 28 -4.93 2.22 1.81
C TYR A 28 -4.11 1.22 2.65
N ARG A 29 -4.75 0.25 3.31
CA ARG A 29 -4.10 -0.91 3.96
C ARG A 29 -3.14 -1.65 3.00
N GLY A 30 -3.38 -1.58 1.68
CA GLY A 30 -2.52 -2.14 0.65
C GLY A 30 -1.10 -1.54 0.61
N LEU A 31 -0.87 -0.40 1.27
CA LEU A 31 0.46 0.19 1.45
C LEU A 31 1.42 -0.74 2.21
N THR A 32 0.92 -1.66 3.04
CA THR A 32 1.79 -2.60 3.76
C THR A 32 2.62 -3.48 2.82
N PHE A 33 2.06 -3.78 1.63
CA PHE A 33 2.72 -4.57 0.60
C PHE A 33 3.62 -3.74 -0.34
N CYS A 34 3.63 -2.41 -0.20
CA CYS A 34 4.41 -1.54 -1.07
C CYS A 34 5.89 -1.54 -0.65
N CYS A 35 6.79 -1.42 -1.64
CA CYS A 35 8.22 -1.23 -1.41
C CYS A 35 8.48 0.14 -0.74
N LYS A 36 9.64 0.30 -0.07
CA LYS A 36 10.10 1.60 0.42
C LYS A 36 10.38 2.56 -0.78
N PRO A 37 10.14 3.88 -0.64
CA PRO A 37 10.61 4.88 -1.60
C PRO A 37 12.11 4.73 -1.93
N GLY A 38 12.50 5.11 -3.15
CA GLY A 38 13.88 5.00 -3.63
C GLY A 38 14.26 3.66 -4.28
N TYR A 39 13.48 2.59 -4.12
CA TYR A 39 13.71 1.33 -4.82
C TYR A 39 13.27 1.41 -6.29
N SER A 40 14.13 0.94 -7.20
CA SER A 40 13.76 0.77 -8.61
C SER A 40 12.74 -0.37 -8.75
N LEU A 41 11.66 -0.12 -9.48
CA LEU A 41 10.56 -1.07 -9.67
C LEU A 41 10.43 -1.40 -11.16
N SER A 42 10.38 -2.68 -11.51
CA SER A 42 10.17 -3.16 -12.89
C SER A 42 8.93 -2.56 -13.55
N TYR A 43 7.90 -2.25 -12.75
CA TYR A 43 6.66 -1.59 -13.19
C TYR A 43 6.42 -0.26 -12.48
N GLY A 44 7.48 0.51 -12.21
CA GLY A 44 7.41 1.78 -11.49
C GLY A 44 6.40 2.78 -12.08
N PHE A 45 6.20 2.77 -13.40
CA PHE A 45 5.23 3.64 -14.09
C PHE A 45 3.76 3.37 -13.71
N LYS A 46 3.44 2.20 -13.13
CA LYS A 46 2.11 1.88 -12.60
C LYS A 46 2.00 2.10 -11.08
N CYS A 47 3.09 2.47 -10.42
CA CYS A 47 3.13 2.61 -8.97
C CYS A 47 2.28 3.81 -8.52
N LYS A 48 1.28 3.56 -7.66
CA LYS A 48 0.46 4.62 -7.05
C LYS A 48 0.88 4.97 -5.62
N ARG A 49 1.94 4.36 -5.08
CA ARG A 49 2.40 4.55 -3.70
C ARG A 49 2.56 6.03 -3.34
N ASP A 50 3.38 6.76 -4.10
CA ASP A 50 3.75 8.13 -3.73
C ASP A 50 2.56 9.10 -3.86
N LEU A 51 1.68 8.87 -4.84
CA LEU A 51 0.41 9.60 -4.94
C LEU A 51 -0.49 9.33 -3.73
N THR A 52 -0.58 8.06 -3.30
CA THR A 52 -1.36 7.68 -2.12
C THR A 52 -0.77 8.26 -0.84
N LEU A 53 0.55 8.21 -0.65
CA LEU A 53 1.22 8.84 0.50
C LEU A 53 0.92 10.33 0.56
N LYS A 54 0.98 11.03 -0.58
CA LYS A 54 0.61 12.45 -0.69
C LYS A 54 -0.86 12.70 -0.31
N LYS A 55 -1.80 11.85 -0.74
CA LYS A 55 -3.23 11.95 -0.36
C LYS A 55 -3.44 11.77 1.14
N LEU A 56 -2.64 10.93 1.78
CA LEU A 56 -2.68 10.66 3.22
C LEU A 56 -1.89 11.69 4.04
N GLY A 57 -1.16 12.60 3.40
CA GLY A 57 -0.28 13.55 4.10
C GLY A 57 0.95 12.89 4.75
N LEU A 58 1.34 11.69 4.30
CA LEU A 58 2.52 10.97 4.79
C LEU A 58 3.75 11.31 3.95
N SER A 59 4.85 11.69 4.60
CA SER A 59 6.15 11.80 3.93
C SER A 59 6.74 10.43 3.60
N ALA A 60 7.71 10.42 2.69
CA ALA A 60 8.44 9.19 2.35
C ALA A 60 9.22 8.66 3.56
N GLU A 61 9.81 9.54 4.34
CA GLU A 61 10.58 9.26 5.54
C GLU A 61 9.71 8.64 6.64
N GLU A 62 8.51 9.21 6.87
CA GLU A 62 7.54 8.64 7.81
C GLU A 62 7.08 7.25 7.39
N PHE A 63 6.79 7.06 6.10
CA PHE A 63 6.42 5.74 5.58
C PHE A 63 7.55 4.71 5.76
N ILE A 64 8.80 5.08 5.48
CA ILE A 64 9.97 4.22 5.70
C ILE A 64 10.11 3.87 7.17
N ARG A 65 10.01 4.85 8.08
CA ARG A 65 10.09 4.65 9.52
C ARG A 65 9.04 3.65 10.00
N ILE A 66 7.77 3.83 9.60
CA ILE A 66 6.68 2.90 9.93
C ILE A 66 7.01 1.50 9.39
N LYS A 67 7.49 1.38 8.16
CA LYS A 67 7.87 0.07 7.61
C LYS A 67 8.98 -0.60 8.43
N GLU A 68 9.96 0.14 8.92
CA GLU A 68 11.07 -0.40 9.70
C GLU A 68 10.69 -0.76 11.13
N GLU A 69 9.68 -0.11 11.69
CA GLU A 69 9.14 -0.44 13.01
C GLU A 69 8.37 -1.77 13.03
N PHE A 70 7.74 -2.14 11.90
CA PHE A 70 6.84 -3.30 11.80
C PHE A 70 7.31 -4.43 10.86
N SER A 71 8.50 -4.33 10.24
CA SER A 71 9.10 -5.39 9.39
C SER A 71 10.24 -6.10 10.10
#